data_AF-A0A951HCI5-F1
#
_entry.id   AF-A0A951HCI5-F1
#
_cell.length_a   1.000
_cell.length_b   1.000
_cell.length_c   1.000
_cell.angle_alpha   90.00
_cell.angle_beta   90.00
_cell.angle_gamma   90.00
#
_symmetry.space_group_name_H-M   'P 1'
#
loop_
_entity.id
_entity.type
_entity.pdbx_description
1 polymer ?
#
loop_
_entity_poly.entity_id
_entity_poly.type
_entity_poly.pdbx_seq_one_letter_code
_entity_poly.pdbx_strand_id
1 'polypeptide(L)'
;MAEETSRPKQGTDPMAGVDLRWVWLEVRKRVFIKLPFSLGVADAMEAIVPITLDDDAFICGLAPRDYPLATHLVPDQVKNTIEGILRQAAGRFIRFEVIEGTTMDDWEEVKERRKRAQEAVIAMAEQQVSAHHFEDVLNQIISELRQRITVSKDRALPQVRAQLILDVVPSLADAEEMLFADPESHDARRSMSRVIDRIAGFLEITPIMLAIEVERHRRQMHAAGVTTAKNEATDKAIAQLVSSAAQAAKNDTPSTPGAVAQPASSDPNSSATTAPTPAAASS
;
A
#
# COMPACT_ATOMS: atom_id res chain seq x y z
N MET A 1 30.88 -45.11 -31.05
CA MET A 1 31.11 -44.19 -32.18
C MET A 1 29.86 -44.27 -33.05
N ALA A 2 29.01 -43.28 -33.25
CA ALA A 2 28.93 -41.88 -32.85
C ALA A 2 27.41 -41.55 -32.86
N GLU A 3 26.87 -41.02 -31.76
CA GLU A 3 26.56 -39.59 -31.57
C GLU A 3 25.23 -39.18 -32.23
N GLU A 4 24.15 -39.51 -31.52
CA GLU A 4 22.77 -39.17 -31.81
C GLU A 4 22.51 -37.72 -31.39
N THR A 5 22.60 -36.80 -32.35
CA THR A 5 22.44 -35.35 -32.11
C THR A 5 20.95 -35.00 -32.06
N SER A 6 20.50 -34.80 -30.82
CA SER A 6 19.20 -34.28 -30.43
C SER A 6 18.89 -32.92 -31.09
N ARG A 7 17.83 -32.87 -31.89
CA ARG A 7 17.20 -31.62 -32.36
C ARG A 7 16.46 -30.96 -31.20
N PRO A 8 16.76 -29.70 -30.81
CA PRO A 8 15.89 -28.98 -29.91
C PRO A 8 14.58 -28.60 -30.63
N LYS A 9 13.46 -28.93 -29.97
CA LYS A 9 12.10 -28.58 -30.37
C LYS A 9 11.95 -27.05 -30.32
N GLN A 10 11.74 -26.43 -31.47
CA GLN A 10 11.32 -25.04 -31.55
C GLN A 10 9.88 -24.94 -31.02
N GLY A 11 9.71 -24.24 -29.91
CA GLY A 11 8.41 -23.80 -29.42
C GLY A 11 7.84 -22.75 -30.38
N THR A 12 6.70 -23.08 -30.98
CA THR A 12 5.89 -22.20 -31.82
C THR A 12 5.19 -21.15 -30.96
N ASP A 13 5.68 -19.91 -31.01
CA ASP A 13 4.99 -18.72 -30.51
C ASP A 13 4.32 -17.95 -31.67
N PRO A 14 3.08 -17.46 -31.52
CA PRO A 14 2.24 -16.94 -32.62
C PRO A 14 2.66 -15.57 -33.20
N MET A 15 3.86 -15.07 -32.90
CA MET A 15 4.47 -13.83 -33.42
C MET A 15 5.87 -14.05 -34.02
N ALA A 16 6.18 -15.26 -34.50
CA ALA A 16 7.48 -15.66 -35.06
C ALA A 16 7.91 -14.94 -36.37
N GLY A 17 7.29 -13.80 -36.73
CA GLY A 17 7.60 -13.03 -37.95
C GLY A 17 8.19 -11.64 -37.71
N VAL A 18 8.25 -11.15 -36.46
CA VAL A 18 8.78 -9.81 -36.17
C VAL A 18 10.24 -9.93 -35.75
N ASP A 19 11.15 -9.46 -36.60
CA ASP A 19 12.56 -9.35 -36.26
C ASP A 19 12.75 -8.22 -35.22
N LEU A 20 12.85 -8.61 -33.95
CA LEU A 20 13.05 -7.70 -32.81
C LEU A 20 14.31 -6.83 -32.98
N ARG A 21 15.35 -7.36 -33.65
CA ARG A 21 16.58 -6.61 -33.92
C ARG A 21 16.32 -5.51 -34.94
N TRP A 22 15.53 -5.79 -35.96
CA TRP A 22 15.10 -4.79 -36.93
C TRP A 22 14.26 -3.70 -36.28
N VAL A 23 13.29 -4.07 -35.43
CA VAL A 23 12.47 -3.11 -34.67
C VAL A 23 13.36 -2.20 -33.82
N TRP A 24 14.34 -2.77 -33.11
CA TRP A 24 15.26 -2.00 -32.29
C TRP A 24 16.12 -1.01 -33.11
N LEU A 25 16.62 -1.44 -34.28
CA LEU A 25 17.38 -0.57 -35.18
C LEU A 25 16.54 0.62 -35.66
N GLU A 26 15.26 0.40 -35.96
CA GLU A 26 14.35 1.46 -36.38
C GLU A 26 14.02 2.42 -35.24
N VAL A 27 13.82 1.90 -34.02
CA VAL A 27 13.67 2.71 -32.80
C VAL A 27 14.90 3.59 -32.61
N ARG A 28 16.10 3.02 -32.66
CA ARG A 28 17.37 3.75 -32.51
C ARG A 28 17.46 4.93 -33.48
N LYS A 29 17.17 4.73 -34.77
CA LYS A 29 17.19 5.80 -35.77
C LYS A 29 16.21 6.93 -35.44
N ARG A 30 14.99 6.59 -35.05
CA ARG A 30 13.93 7.57 -34.76
C ARG A 30 14.15 8.32 -33.44
N VAL A 31 14.77 7.67 -32.46
CA VAL A 31 15.12 8.31 -31.18
C VAL A 31 16.11 9.46 -31.42
N PHE A 32 17.15 9.26 -32.23
CA PHE A 32 18.13 10.32 -32.53
C PHE A 32 17.59 11.47 -33.39
N ILE A 33 16.48 11.27 -34.09
CA ILE A 33 15.80 12.36 -34.81
C ILE A 33 14.99 13.22 -33.84
N LYS A 34 14.42 12.62 -32.79
CA LYS A 34 13.50 13.29 -31.86
C LYS A 34 14.17 13.88 -30.61
N LEU A 35 15.30 13.33 -30.19
CA LEU A 35 16.01 13.76 -28.99
C LEU A 35 17.29 14.54 -29.32
N PRO A 36 17.68 15.52 -28.48
CA PRO A 36 19.00 16.12 -28.57
C PRO A 36 20.07 15.04 -28.37
N PHE A 37 21.11 15.08 -29.21
CA PHE A 37 22.18 14.09 -29.17
C PHE A 37 22.88 14.12 -27.81
N SER A 38 23.01 12.95 -27.19
CA SER A 38 23.83 12.76 -25.99
C SER A 38 24.62 11.46 -26.11
N LEU A 39 25.90 11.53 -25.75
CA LEU A 39 26.82 10.41 -25.90
C LEU A 39 26.41 9.21 -25.04
N GLY A 40 26.00 9.45 -23.78
CA GLY A 40 25.59 8.38 -22.87
C GLY A 40 24.32 7.63 -23.34
N VAL A 41 23.35 8.33 -23.94
CA VAL A 41 22.19 7.65 -24.55
C VAL A 41 22.62 6.89 -25.80
N ALA A 42 23.56 7.43 -26.58
CA ALA A 42 24.03 6.75 -27.78
C ALA A 42 24.73 5.43 -27.46
N ASP A 43 25.65 5.46 -26.50
CA ASP A 43 26.38 4.27 -26.03
C ASP A 43 25.40 3.24 -25.42
N ALA A 44 24.43 3.70 -24.62
CA ALA A 44 23.41 2.82 -24.04
C ALA A 44 22.51 2.17 -25.11
N MET A 45 22.09 2.93 -26.13
CA MET A 45 21.25 2.43 -27.23
C MET A 45 22.01 1.47 -28.18
N GLU A 46 23.34 1.52 -28.19
CA GLU A 46 24.18 0.60 -28.95
C GLU A 46 24.49 -0.69 -28.20
N ALA A 47 24.74 -0.59 -26.88
CA ALA A 47 25.05 -1.75 -26.04
C ALA A 47 23.85 -2.67 -25.78
N ILE A 48 22.63 -2.14 -25.91
CA ILE A 48 21.40 -2.85 -25.56
C ILE A 48 20.98 -3.87 -26.61
N VAL A 49 20.54 -5.03 -26.13
CA VAL A 49 20.12 -6.17 -26.96
C VAL A 49 18.63 -6.43 -26.72
N PRO A 50 17.77 -6.39 -27.75
CA PRO A 50 16.37 -6.77 -27.58
C PRO A 50 16.28 -8.28 -27.32
N ILE A 51 15.59 -8.66 -26.25
CA ILE A 51 15.45 -10.07 -25.83
C ILE A 51 14.11 -10.60 -26.34
N THR A 52 13.01 -10.00 -25.89
CA THR A 52 11.66 -10.47 -26.19
C THR A 52 10.62 -9.35 -26.09
N LEU A 53 9.44 -9.59 -26.64
CA LEU A 53 8.26 -8.78 -26.46
C LEU A 53 7.25 -9.62 -25.66
N ASP A 54 7.14 -9.36 -24.35
CA ASP A 54 6.25 -10.07 -23.42
C ASP A 54 5.01 -9.22 -23.19
N ASP A 55 3.85 -9.68 -23.66
CA ASP A 55 2.57 -8.95 -23.67
C ASP A 55 2.69 -7.52 -24.25
N ASP A 56 2.71 -6.52 -23.37
CA ASP A 56 2.82 -5.09 -23.66
C ASP A 56 4.15 -4.50 -23.15
N ALA A 57 5.17 -5.33 -22.92
CA ALA A 57 6.50 -4.92 -22.49
C ALA A 57 7.57 -5.37 -23.49
N PHE A 58 8.28 -4.41 -24.06
CA PHE A 58 9.46 -4.65 -24.88
C PHE A 58 10.68 -4.76 -23.96
N ILE A 59 11.15 -5.99 -23.79
CA ILE A 59 12.23 -6.33 -22.86
C ILE A 59 13.56 -6.28 -23.59
N CYS A 60 14.42 -5.41 -23.10
CA CYS A 60 15.77 -5.26 -23.57
C CYS A 60 16.77 -5.61 -22.48
N GLY A 61 17.87 -6.20 -22.87
CA GLY A 61 18.96 -6.59 -22.00
C GLY A 61 20.21 -5.76 -22.18
N LEU A 62 20.91 -5.50 -21.09
CA LEU A 62 22.29 -5.01 -21.11
C LEU A 62 23.20 -6.02 -20.43
N ALA A 63 24.40 -6.21 -20.99
CA ALA A 63 25.41 -7.03 -20.32
C ALA A 63 25.75 -6.41 -18.95
N PRO A 64 26.11 -7.20 -17.93
CA PRO A 64 26.40 -6.67 -16.58
C PRO A 64 27.46 -5.56 -16.56
N ARG A 65 28.42 -5.62 -17.50
CA ARG A 65 29.47 -4.58 -17.65
C ARG A 65 28.92 -3.24 -18.13
N ASP A 66 27.89 -3.28 -18.95
CA ASP A 66 27.28 -2.13 -19.61
C ASP A 66 25.98 -1.69 -18.92
N TYR A 67 25.48 -2.47 -17.96
CA TYR A 67 24.27 -2.17 -17.20
C TYR A 67 24.26 -0.78 -16.53
N PRO A 68 25.38 -0.19 -16.06
CA PRO A 68 25.39 1.19 -15.58
C PRO A 68 24.89 2.21 -16.62
N LEU A 69 25.05 1.93 -17.92
CA LEU A 69 24.55 2.77 -19.02
C LEU A 69 23.02 2.80 -19.09
N ALA A 70 22.32 1.82 -18.48
CA ALA A 70 20.86 1.82 -18.37
C ALA A 70 20.33 3.12 -17.74
N THR A 71 21.10 3.73 -16.84
CA THR A 71 20.77 5.00 -16.18
C THR A 71 20.52 6.14 -17.17
N HIS A 72 21.12 6.09 -18.36
CA HIS A 72 20.88 7.07 -19.43
C HIS A 72 19.55 6.85 -20.18
N LEU A 73 18.96 5.66 -20.07
CA LEU A 73 17.68 5.29 -20.69
C LEU A 73 16.49 5.42 -19.74
N VAL A 74 16.75 5.53 -18.43
CA VAL A 74 15.74 5.71 -17.38
C VAL A 74 14.99 7.05 -17.46
N PRO A 75 15.61 8.21 -17.80
CA PRO A 75 14.91 9.48 -17.79
C PRO A 75 13.62 9.47 -18.63
N ASP A 76 12.53 9.99 -18.05
CA ASP A 76 11.19 9.92 -18.65
C ASP A 76 11.14 10.44 -20.09
N GLN A 77 11.93 11.47 -20.41
CA GLN A 77 12.00 12.01 -21.77
C GLN A 77 12.50 10.96 -22.79
N VAL A 78 13.55 10.21 -22.45
CA VAL A 78 14.14 9.18 -23.30
C VAL A 78 13.19 7.99 -23.39
N LYS A 79 12.72 7.52 -22.23
CA LYS A 79 11.79 6.39 -22.12
C LYS A 79 10.48 6.64 -22.87
N ASN A 80 9.81 7.77 -22.66
CA ASN A 80 8.57 8.13 -23.35
C ASN A 80 8.76 8.26 -24.86
N THR A 81 9.94 8.71 -25.30
CA THR A 81 10.25 8.77 -26.74
C THR A 81 10.37 7.37 -27.33
N ILE A 82 11.07 6.46 -26.65
CA ILE A 82 11.20 5.05 -27.06
C ILE A 82 9.82 4.38 -27.09
N GLU A 83 9.05 4.46 -26.01
CA GLU A 83 7.70 3.90 -25.91
C GLU A 83 6.75 4.52 -26.93
N GLY A 84 6.86 5.82 -27.20
CA GLY A 84 6.09 6.50 -28.23
C GLY A 84 6.39 5.98 -29.64
N ILE A 85 7.65 5.67 -29.93
CA ILE A 85 8.05 5.06 -31.21
C ILE A 85 7.58 3.60 -31.29
N LEU A 86 7.73 2.82 -30.22
CA LEU A 86 7.24 1.44 -30.14
C LEU A 86 5.72 1.39 -30.32
N ARG A 87 4.99 2.32 -29.71
CA ARG A 87 3.54 2.48 -29.88
C ARG A 87 3.15 2.80 -31.31
N GLN A 88 3.88 3.71 -31.97
CA GLN A 88 3.65 4.03 -33.38
C GLN A 88 3.90 2.83 -34.29
N ALA A 89 4.89 1.99 -33.97
CA ALA A 89 5.22 0.80 -34.75
C ALA A 89 4.22 -0.35 -34.54
N ALA A 90 3.75 -0.56 -33.30
CA ALA A 90 2.91 -1.69 -32.93
C ALA A 90 1.41 -1.38 -32.88
N GLY A 91 0.99 -0.11 -32.90
CA GLY A 91 -0.41 0.31 -32.80
C GLY A 91 -1.05 0.08 -31.42
N ARG A 92 -0.26 -0.33 -30.42
CA ARG A 92 -0.68 -0.57 -29.03
C ARG A 92 0.33 0.00 -28.05
N PHE A 93 -0.08 0.19 -26.80
CA PHE A 93 0.82 0.69 -25.75
C PHE A 93 1.86 -0.38 -25.42
N ILE A 94 3.14 -0.07 -25.62
CA ILE A 94 4.25 -0.96 -25.28
C ILE A 94 5.17 -0.22 -24.32
N ARG A 95 5.38 -0.80 -23.13
CA ARG A 95 6.33 -0.34 -22.13
C ARG A 95 7.73 -0.75 -22.51
N PHE A 96 8.70 0.12 -22.26
CA PHE A 96 10.10 -0.18 -22.46
C PHE A 96 10.73 -0.56 -21.13
N GLU A 97 11.32 -1.75 -21.06
CA GLU A 97 12.01 -2.24 -19.87
C GLU A 97 13.42 -2.71 -20.20
N VAL A 98 14.34 -2.37 -19.30
CA VAL A 98 15.74 -2.78 -19.39
C VAL A 98 16.05 -3.70 -18.22
N ILE A 99 16.65 -4.85 -18.51
CA ILE A 99 17.11 -5.83 -17.52
C ILE A 99 18.63 -5.99 -17.58
N GLU A 100 19.18 -6.48 -16.47
CA GLU A 100 20.57 -6.94 -16.41
C GLU A 100 20.63 -8.37 -16.93
N GLY A 101 21.46 -8.60 -17.95
CA GLY A 101 21.48 -9.85 -18.72
C GLY A 101 21.05 -9.63 -20.16
N THR A 102 21.49 -10.49 -21.07
CA THR A 102 21.18 -10.39 -22.52
C THR A 102 20.50 -11.64 -23.05
N THR A 103 20.21 -12.62 -22.19
CA THR A 103 19.63 -13.90 -22.55
C THR A 103 18.17 -14.01 -22.12
N MET A 104 17.45 -14.97 -22.70
CA MET A 104 16.08 -15.27 -22.30
C MET A 104 16.02 -15.84 -20.87
N ASP A 105 17.02 -16.65 -20.49
CA ASP A 105 17.13 -17.22 -19.15
C ASP A 105 17.25 -16.11 -18.08
N ASP A 106 18.01 -15.05 -18.37
CA ASP A 106 18.13 -13.88 -17.49
C ASP A 106 16.77 -13.19 -17.28
N TRP A 107 15.95 -13.10 -18.33
CA TRP A 107 14.60 -12.53 -18.24
C TRP A 107 13.68 -13.39 -17.36
N GLU A 108 13.72 -14.70 -17.51
CA GLU A 108 12.92 -15.62 -16.70
C GLU A 108 13.27 -15.51 -15.20
N GLU A 109 14.57 -15.42 -14.87
CA GLU A 109 15.01 -15.25 -13.48
C GLU A 109 14.51 -13.92 -12.88
N VAL A 110 14.59 -12.83 -13.65
CA VAL A 110 14.08 -11.52 -13.23
C VAL A 110 12.56 -11.56 -13.03
N LYS A 111 11.83 -12.23 -13.92
CA LYS A 111 10.38 -12.40 -13.83
C LYS A 111 9.99 -13.15 -12.56
N GLU A 112 10.68 -14.25 -12.24
CA GLU A 112 10.45 -14.99 -10.99
C GLU A 112 10.78 -14.16 -9.75
N ARG A 113 11.91 -13.43 -9.76
CA ARG A 113 12.32 -12.59 -8.63
C ARG A 113 11.29 -11.50 -8.35
N ARG A 114 10.77 -10.87 -9.40
CA ARG A 114 9.70 -9.85 -9.29
C ARG A 114 8.40 -10.44 -8.75
N LYS A 115 8.00 -11.62 -9.24
CA LYS A 115 6.81 -12.32 -8.74
C LYS A 115 6.91 -12.57 -7.23
N ARG A 116 8.03 -13.11 -6.75
CA ARG A 116 8.26 -13.35 -5.31
C ARG A 116 8.24 -12.06 -4.49
N ALA A 117 8.83 -10.98 -5.01
CA ALA A 117 8.81 -9.68 -4.35
C ALA A 117 7.39 -9.10 -4.25
N GLN A 118 6.60 -9.23 -5.31
CA GLN A 118 5.21 -8.76 -5.34
C GLN A 118 4.32 -9.57 -4.37
N GLU A 119 4.47 -10.89 -4.34
CA GLU A 119 3.78 -11.75 -3.38
C GLU A 119 4.11 -11.38 -1.93
N ALA A 120 5.38 -11.06 -1.64
CA ALA A 120 5.79 -10.61 -0.31
C ALA A 120 5.17 -9.26 0.08
N VAL A 121 5.09 -8.30 -0.85
CA VAL A 121 4.44 -7.00 -0.61
C VAL A 121 2.94 -7.15 -0.34
N ILE A 122 2.26 -8.00 -1.12
CA ILE A 122 0.82 -8.28 -0.94
C ILE A 122 0.58 -8.91 0.44
N ALA A 123 1.38 -9.92 0.81
CA ALA A 123 1.26 -10.56 2.13
C ALA A 123 1.50 -9.57 3.29
N MET A 124 2.46 -8.65 3.14
CA MET A 124 2.69 -7.59 4.14
C MET A 124 1.53 -6.59 4.20
N ALA A 125 0.96 -6.21 3.06
CA ALA A 125 -0.18 -5.30 3.00
C ALA A 125 -1.42 -5.92 3.66
N GLU A 126 -1.69 -7.21 3.42
CA GLU A 126 -2.80 -7.94 4.06
C GLU A 126 -2.65 -7.98 5.59
N GLN A 127 -1.43 -8.21 6.10
CA GLN A 127 -1.15 -8.15 7.54
C GLN A 127 -1.33 -6.75 8.14
N GLN A 128 -1.01 -5.70 7.39
CA GLN A 128 -1.23 -4.32 7.85
C GLN A 128 -2.72 -3.96 7.88
N VAL A 129 -3.48 -4.36 6.86
CA VAL A 129 -4.92 -4.06 6.79
C VAL A 129 -5.68 -4.70 7.96
N SER A 130 -5.35 -5.94 8.33
CA SER A 130 -5.98 -6.60 9.48
C SER A 130 -5.65 -5.90 10.81
N ALA A 131 -4.39 -5.46 11.00
CA ALA A 131 -3.99 -4.70 12.17
C ALA A 131 -4.66 -3.32 12.25
N HIS A 132 -4.84 -2.64 11.12
CA HIS A 132 -5.54 -1.34 11.08
C HIS A 132 -7.03 -1.47 11.41
N HIS A 133 -7.71 -2.49 10.88
CA HIS A 133 -9.12 -2.73 11.16
C HIS A 133 -9.39 -2.92 12.66
N PHE A 134 -8.48 -3.62 13.34
CA PHE A 134 -8.54 -3.86 14.77
C PHE A 134 -8.51 -2.56 15.60
N GLU A 135 -7.54 -1.68 15.32
CA GLU A 135 -7.38 -0.41 16.02
C GLU A 135 -8.57 0.53 15.76
N ASP A 136 -9.16 0.50 14.57
CA ASP A 136 -10.35 1.28 14.25
C ASP A 136 -11.56 0.87 15.10
N VAL A 137 -11.78 -0.43 15.30
CA VAL A 137 -12.85 -0.94 16.18
C VAL A 137 -12.65 -0.48 17.62
N LEU A 138 -11.42 -0.56 18.15
CA LEU A 138 -11.12 -0.05 19.48
C LEU A 138 -11.35 1.46 19.61
N ASN A 139 -10.94 2.24 18.60
CA ASN A 139 -11.17 3.69 18.61
C ASN A 139 -12.67 4.03 18.56
N GLN A 140 -13.47 3.26 17.83
CA GLN A 140 -14.93 3.41 17.82
C GLN A 140 -15.52 3.17 19.21
N ILE A 141 -15.14 2.08 19.88
CA ILE A 141 -15.59 1.78 21.25
C ILE A 141 -15.20 2.91 22.21
N ILE A 142 -13.95 3.40 22.14
CA ILE A 142 -13.50 4.53 22.97
C ILE A 142 -14.36 5.77 22.73
N SER A 143 -14.71 6.07 21.48
CA SER A 143 -15.54 7.23 21.11
C SER A 143 -16.96 7.13 21.67
N GLU A 144 -17.59 5.96 21.55
CA GLU A 144 -18.93 5.70 22.06
C GLU A 144 -18.99 5.80 23.60
N LEU A 145 -18.00 5.20 24.28
CA LEU A 145 -17.92 5.25 25.74
C LEU A 145 -17.65 6.68 26.23
N ARG A 146 -16.78 7.43 25.55
CA ARG A 146 -16.55 8.85 25.83
C ARG A 146 -17.84 9.66 25.69
N GLN A 147 -18.62 9.43 24.64
CA GLN A 147 -19.89 10.13 24.43
C GLN A 147 -20.88 9.82 25.57
N ARG A 148 -21.00 8.55 25.96
CA ARG A 148 -21.86 8.14 27.09
C ARG A 148 -21.45 8.81 28.41
N ILE A 149 -20.14 8.86 28.69
CA ILE A 149 -19.61 9.52 29.89
C ILE A 149 -19.87 11.04 29.86
N THR A 150 -19.71 11.67 28.69
CA THR A 150 -19.85 13.12 28.54
C THR A 150 -21.30 13.59 28.72
N VAL A 151 -22.26 12.82 28.19
CA VAL A 151 -23.70 13.12 28.27
C VAL A 151 -24.28 12.88 29.68
N SER A 152 -23.60 12.09 30.50
CA SER A 152 -24.08 11.74 31.85
C SER A 152 -24.12 12.96 32.77
N LYS A 153 -25.30 13.23 33.33
CA LYS A 153 -25.52 14.28 34.33
C LYS A 153 -24.80 13.93 35.63
N ASP A 154 -24.27 14.95 36.30
CA ASP A 154 -23.63 14.81 37.62
C ASP A 154 -22.48 13.79 37.67
N ARG A 155 -21.76 13.58 36.55
CA ARG A 155 -20.61 12.65 36.45
C ARG A 155 -19.45 12.93 37.42
N ALA A 156 -19.43 14.11 38.03
CA ALA A 156 -18.49 14.47 39.08
C ALA A 156 -18.83 13.80 40.42
N LEU A 157 -20.08 13.37 40.63
CA LEU A 157 -20.49 12.67 41.84
C LEU A 157 -19.89 11.25 41.86
N PRO A 158 -19.23 10.83 42.95
CA PRO A 158 -18.62 9.51 43.04
C PRO A 158 -19.60 8.35 42.81
N GLN A 159 -20.87 8.50 43.22
CA GLN A 159 -21.90 7.46 43.03
C GLN A 159 -22.25 7.29 41.54
N VAL A 160 -22.40 8.40 40.81
CA VAL A 160 -22.68 8.38 39.37
C VAL A 160 -21.49 7.78 38.62
N ARG A 161 -20.28 8.16 39.01
CA ARG A 161 -19.05 7.62 38.42
C ARG A 161 -18.89 6.12 38.65
N ALA A 162 -19.18 5.63 39.86
CA ALA A 162 -19.20 4.21 40.15
C ALA A 162 -20.19 3.46 39.25
N GLN A 163 -21.39 4.01 39.05
CA GLN A 163 -22.36 3.44 38.13
C GLN A 163 -21.85 3.43 36.69
N LEU A 164 -21.24 4.52 36.21
CA LEU A 164 -20.66 4.59 34.88
C LEU A 164 -19.55 3.55 34.66
N ILE A 165 -18.72 3.29 35.67
CA ILE A 165 -17.71 2.22 35.59
C ILE A 165 -18.38 0.88 35.36
N LEU A 166 -19.38 0.53 36.19
CA LEU A 166 -20.10 -0.74 36.08
C LEU A 166 -20.86 -0.87 34.75
N ASP A 167 -21.31 0.24 34.18
CA ASP A 167 -22.00 0.30 32.89
C ASP A 167 -21.06 0.11 31.68
N VAL A 168 -19.79 0.50 31.82
CA VAL A 168 -18.78 0.47 30.75
C VAL A 168 -18.02 -0.86 30.72
N VAL A 169 -17.80 -1.45 31.90
CA VAL A 169 -17.04 -2.71 32.07
C VAL A 169 -17.51 -3.85 31.16
N PRO A 170 -18.82 -4.13 31.01
CA PRO A 170 -19.28 -5.20 30.12
C PRO A 170 -18.88 -4.97 28.66
N SER A 171 -18.93 -3.73 28.17
CA SER A 171 -18.55 -3.40 26.78
C SER A 171 -17.06 -3.60 26.54
N LEU A 172 -16.21 -3.36 27.54
CA LEU A 172 -14.78 -3.61 27.42
C LEU A 172 -14.42 -5.09 27.48
N ALA A 173 -15.09 -5.85 28.36
CA ALA A 173 -14.92 -7.29 28.44
C ALA A 173 -15.39 -7.99 27.13
N ASP A 174 -16.57 -7.61 26.63
CA ASP A 174 -17.09 -8.12 25.35
C ASP A 174 -16.17 -7.75 24.18
N ALA A 175 -15.60 -6.54 24.18
CA ALA A 175 -14.63 -6.12 23.16
C ALA A 175 -13.35 -6.95 23.22
N GLU A 176 -12.75 -7.16 24.39
CA GLU A 176 -11.53 -7.96 24.53
C GLU A 176 -11.72 -9.39 24.00
N GLU A 177 -12.83 -10.04 24.36
CA GLU A 177 -13.16 -11.39 23.90
C GLU A 177 -13.44 -11.47 22.40
N MET A 178 -14.15 -10.46 21.85
CA MET A 178 -14.46 -10.42 20.42
C MET A 178 -13.23 -10.13 19.55
N LEU A 179 -12.36 -9.23 20.01
CA LEU A 179 -11.26 -8.72 19.23
C LEU A 179 -10.01 -9.61 19.30
N PHE A 180 -9.81 -10.33 20.40
CA PHE A 180 -8.62 -11.15 20.60
C PHE A 180 -8.95 -12.63 20.78
N ALA A 181 -8.49 -13.45 19.81
CA ALA A 181 -8.57 -14.91 19.92
C ALA A 181 -7.74 -15.46 21.09
N ASP A 182 -6.60 -14.82 21.39
CA ASP A 182 -5.80 -15.07 22.59
C ASP A 182 -5.62 -13.76 23.38
N PRO A 183 -6.46 -13.51 24.41
CA PRO A 183 -6.37 -12.30 25.22
C PRO A 183 -5.10 -12.25 26.09
N GLU A 184 -4.42 -13.38 26.29
CA GLU A 184 -3.17 -13.43 27.07
C GLU A 184 -1.94 -13.07 26.23
N SER A 185 -2.11 -12.91 24.91
CA SER A 185 -1.09 -12.44 23.99
C SER A 185 -0.55 -11.07 24.40
N HIS A 186 0.76 -10.86 24.21
CA HIS A 186 1.43 -9.62 24.54
C HIS A 186 0.81 -8.41 23.81
N ASP A 187 0.46 -8.57 22.53
CA ASP A 187 -0.13 -7.50 21.74
C ASP A 187 -1.55 -7.18 22.19
N ALA A 188 -2.32 -8.21 22.58
CA ALA A 188 -3.66 -8.04 23.13
C ALA A 188 -3.66 -7.22 24.42
N ARG A 189 -2.82 -7.63 25.38
CA ARG A 189 -2.64 -6.91 26.64
C ARG A 189 -2.18 -5.47 26.42
N ARG A 190 -1.29 -5.23 25.45
CA ARG A 190 -0.79 -3.88 25.15
C ARG A 190 -1.87 -2.98 24.57
N SER A 191 -2.65 -3.47 23.61
CA SER A 191 -3.74 -2.70 23.01
C SER A 191 -4.86 -2.45 24.03
N MET A 192 -5.23 -3.47 24.83
CA MET A 192 -6.23 -3.31 25.89
C MET A 192 -5.77 -2.35 26.99
N SER A 193 -4.49 -2.38 27.39
CA SER A 193 -3.92 -1.41 28.33
C SER A 193 -4.13 0.03 27.86
N ARG A 194 -3.91 0.32 26.57
CA ARG A 194 -4.11 1.67 26.01
C ARG A 194 -5.58 2.11 26.05
N VAL A 195 -6.50 1.19 25.78
CA VAL A 195 -7.95 1.43 25.84
C VAL A 195 -8.37 1.74 27.27
N ILE A 196 -7.93 0.90 28.21
CA ILE A 196 -8.17 1.06 29.65
C ILE A 196 -7.62 2.41 30.13
N ASP A 197 -6.38 2.77 29.78
CA ASP A 197 -5.76 4.04 30.17
C ASP A 197 -6.57 5.25 29.68
N ARG A 198 -7.01 5.22 28.41
CA ARG A 198 -7.81 6.31 27.82
C ARG A 198 -9.17 6.46 28.52
N ILE A 199 -9.86 5.36 28.77
CA ILE A 199 -11.19 5.36 29.39
C ILE A 199 -11.11 5.72 30.87
N ALA A 200 -10.10 5.19 31.59
CA ALA A 200 -9.82 5.57 32.95
C ALA A 200 -9.56 7.08 33.08
N GLY A 201 -8.89 7.68 32.09
CA GLY A 201 -8.73 9.12 31.97
C GLY A 201 -10.06 9.88 31.85
N PHE A 202 -11.03 9.38 31.09
CA PHE A 202 -12.37 10.00 30.99
C PHE A 202 -13.20 9.83 32.26
N LEU A 203 -13.00 8.74 32.97
CA LEU A 203 -13.67 8.44 34.24
C LEU A 203 -12.96 9.05 35.45
N GLU A 204 -11.78 9.66 35.27
CA GLU A 204 -10.93 10.20 36.34
C GLU A 204 -10.63 9.16 37.45
N ILE A 205 -10.29 7.94 37.03
CA ILE A 205 -9.90 6.85 37.94
C ILE A 205 -8.52 6.30 37.56
N THR A 206 -7.92 5.55 38.48
CA THR A 206 -6.67 4.85 38.18
C THR A 206 -6.94 3.69 37.21
N PRO A 207 -6.13 3.51 36.14
CA PRO A 207 -6.32 2.43 35.15
C PRO A 207 -6.43 1.04 35.77
N ILE A 208 -5.67 0.78 36.83
CA ILE A 208 -5.71 -0.51 37.55
C ILE A 208 -7.09 -0.82 38.14
N MET A 209 -7.84 0.19 38.58
CA MET A 209 -9.18 -0.02 39.16
C MET A 209 -10.17 -0.48 38.09
N LEU A 210 -10.09 0.12 36.90
CA LEU A 210 -10.90 -0.29 35.76
C LEU A 210 -10.52 -1.70 35.30
N ALA A 211 -9.22 -1.99 35.19
CA ALA A 211 -8.71 -3.32 34.82
C ALA A 211 -9.17 -4.42 35.79
N ILE A 212 -9.14 -4.15 37.10
CA ILE A 212 -9.64 -5.09 38.12
C ILE A 212 -11.13 -5.38 37.92
N GLU A 213 -11.94 -4.36 37.62
CA GLU A 213 -13.38 -4.55 37.45
C GLU A 213 -13.71 -5.30 36.15
N VAL A 214 -12.97 -5.04 35.06
CA VAL A 214 -13.05 -5.82 33.82
C VAL A 214 -12.73 -7.30 34.07
N GLU A 215 -11.62 -7.57 34.77
CA GLU A 215 -11.22 -8.94 35.11
C GLU A 215 -12.24 -9.62 36.05
N ARG A 216 -12.80 -8.88 37.02
CA ARG A 216 -13.86 -9.39 37.89
C ARG A 216 -15.10 -9.78 37.07
N HIS A 217 -15.52 -8.93 36.15
CA HIS A 217 -16.68 -9.19 35.29
C HIS A 217 -16.45 -10.44 34.42
N ARG A 218 -15.26 -10.57 33.84
CA ARG A 218 -14.87 -11.74 33.03
C ARG A 218 -14.94 -13.03 33.85
N ARG A 219 -14.41 -13.04 35.07
CA ARG A 219 -14.51 -14.19 35.98
C ARG A 219 -15.95 -14.54 36.34
N GLN A 220 -16.80 -13.53 36.55
CA GLN A 220 -18.23 -13.75 36.80
C GLN A 220 -18.92 -14.37 35.59
N MET A 221 -18.60 -13.91 34.37
CA MET A 221 -19.14 -14.49 33.12
C MET A 221 -18.69 -15.93 32.89
N HIS A 222 -17.41 -16.23 33.14
CA HIS A 222 -16.91 -17.61 33.09
C HIS A 222 -17.56 -18.51 34.16
N ALA A 223 -17.73 -18.00 35.39
CA ALA A 223 -18.39 -18.75 36.46
C ALA A 223 -19.89 -18.99 36.19
N ALA A 224 -20.55 -18.07 35.47
CA ALA A 224 -21.95 -18.19 35.08
C ALA A 224 -22.18 -19.11 33.86
N GLY A 225 -21.13 -19.59 33.18
CA GLY A 225 -21.24 -20.49 32.03
C GLY A 225 -21.88 -19.87 30.78
N VAL A 226 -21.96 -18.53 30.71
CA VAL A 226 -22.66 -17.81 29.63
C VAL A 226 -21.85 -17.74 28.32
N THR A 227 -20.58 -18.12 28.35
CA THR A 227 -19.63 -17.98 27.24
C THR A 227 -20.00 -18.83 26.00
N THR A 228 -20.75 -19.92 26.15
CA THR A 228 -21.07 -20.79 25.00
C THR A 228 -22.33 -20.36 24.24
N ALA A 229 -23.27 -19.64 24.87
CA ALA A 229 -24.55 -19.28 24.24
C ALA A 229 -24.54 -17.87 23.62
N LYS A 230 -23.70 -16.96 24.13
CA LYS A 230 -23.61 -15.59 23.58
C LYS A 230 -22.86 -15.61 22.24
N ASN A 231 -21.80 -16.42 22.09
CA ASN A 231 -20.98 -16.48 20.87
C ASN A 231 -21.78 -16.81 19.59
N GLU A 232 -22.80 -17.68 19.62
CA GLU A 232 -23.64 -17.93 18.43
C GLU A 232 -24.52 -16.73 18.03
N ALA A 233 -24.93 -15.91 19.01
CA ALA A 233 -25.74 -14.72 18.76
C ALA A 233 -24.86 -13.52 18.34
N THR A 234 -23.69 -13.36 18.96
CA THR A 234 -22.69 -12.34 18.57
C THR A 234 -22.10 -12.64 17.19
N ASP A 235 -21.81 -13.91 16.86
CA ASP A 235 -21.35 -14.30 15.52
C ASP A 235 -22.38 -13.96 14.43
N LYS A 236 -23.69 -14.13 14.73
CA LYS A 236 -24.77 -13.71 13.83
C LYS A 236 -24.89 -12.19 13.71
N ALA A 237 -24.72 -11.45 14.79
CA ALA A 237 -24.77 -9.98 14.78
C ALA A 237 -23.56 -9.37 14.04
N ILE A 238 -22.38 -9.96 14.20
CA ILE A 238 -21.15 -9.57 13.49
C ILE A 238 -21.28 -9.91 12.00
N ALA A 239 -21.81 -11.08 11.64
CA ALA A 239 -22.11 -11.39 10.24
C ALA A 239 -23.08 -10.37 9.60
N GLN A 240 -24.06 -9.88 10.36
CA GLN A 240 -24.98 -8.83 9.89
C GLN A 240 -24.31 -7.46 9.76
N LEU A 241 -23.48 -7.06 10.73
CA LEU A 241 -22.76 -5.79 10.70
C LEU A 241 -21.71 -5.75 9.57
N VAL A 242 -20.94 -6.83 9.39
CA VAL A 242 -19.97 -6.97 8.30
C VAL A 242 -20.69 -6.98 6.93
N SER A 243 -21.83 -7.66 6.82
CA SER A 243 -22.67 -7.60 5.60
C SER A 243 -23.18 -6.19 5.32
N SER A 244 -23.56 -5.43 6.34
CA SER A 244 -24.05 -4.05 6.18
C SER A 244 -22.94 -3.08 5.77
N ALA A 245 -21.73 -3.22 6.33
CA ALA A 245 -20.57 -2.42 5.98
C ALA A 245 -20.08 -2.72 4.54
N ALA A 246 -20.09 -4.00 4.14
CA ALA A 246 -19.76 -4.41 2.78
C ALA A 246 -20.78 -3.92 1.73
N GLN A 247 -22.06 -3.81 2.09
CA GLN A 247 -23.10 -3.22 1.22
C GLN A 247 -22.98 -1.70 1.11
N ALA A 248 -22.59 -1.01 2.19
CA ALA A 248 -22.33 0.43 2.17
C ALA A 248 -21.15 0.78 1.24
N ALA A 249 -20.07 0.00 1.28
CA ALA A 249 -18.89 0.21 0.42
C ALA A 249 -19.16 -0.03 -1.08
N LYS A 250 -20.17 -0.85 -1.43
CA LYS A 250 -20.58 -1.07 -2.83
C LYS A 250 -21.43 0.05 -3.41
N ASN A 251 -22.12 0.83 -2.58
CA ASN A 251 -22.96 1.93 -3.03
C ASN A 251 -22.19 3.25 -3.20
N ASP A 252 -20.96 3.33 -2.71
CA ASP A 252 -20.12 4.53 -2.77
C ASP A 252 -19.17 4.52 -3.99
N THR A 253 -19.64 3.98 -5.13
CA THR A 253 -18.92 4.12 -6.40
C THR A 253 -19.22 5.52 -6.96
N PRO A 254 -18.25 6.44 -7.05
CA PRO A 254 -18.52 7.78 -7.51
C PRO A 254 -18.88 7.76 -9.01
N SER A 255 -20.11 8.17 -9.30
CA SER A 255 -20.53 8.54 -10.63
C SER A 255 -19.64 9.68 -11.13
N THR A 256 -19.02 9.45 -12.27
CA THR A 256 -18.23 10.41 -13.04
C THR A 256 -19.03 11.70 -13.32
N PRO A 257 -18.40 12.88 -13.17
CA PRO A 257 -18.75 14.01 -14.01
C PRO A 257 -17.54 14.45 -14.82
N GLY A 258 -17.65 14.33 -16.14
CA GLY A 258 -16.77 15.04 -17.07
C GLY A 258 -17.18 16.51 -17.18
N ALA A 259 -16.20 17.39 -17.40
CA ALA A 259 -16.19 18.44 -18.43
C ALA A 259 -15.15 19.54 -18.10
N VAL A 260 -14.03 19.49 -18.81
CA VAL A 260 -13.38 20.58 -19.57
C VAL A 260 -13.61 22.04 -19.13
N ALA A 261 -12.52 22.73 -18.74
CA ALA A 261 -12.25 24.11 -19.15
C ALA A 261 -10.74 24.45 -19.05
N GLN A 262 -10.25 25.17 -20.05
CA GLN A 262 -8.85 25.51 -20.38
C GLN A 262 -8.16 26.50 -19.42
N PRO A 263 -6.81 26.59 -19.44
CA PRO A 263 -6.04 27.63 -18.79
C PRO A 263 -5.81 28.84 -19.71
N ALA A 264 -5.97 30.06 -19.19
CA ALA A 264 -5.49 31.28 -19.81
C ALA A 264 -4.44 31.95 -18.91
N SER A 265 -3.27 32.12 -19.52
CA SER A 265 -2.11 32.93 -19.13
C SER A 265 -2.44 34.34 -18.65
N SER A 266 -1.69 34.87 -17.67
CA SER A 266 -0.80 36.05 -17.85
C SER A 266 -0.08 36.44 -16.54
N ASP A 267 1.25 36.44 -16.62
CA ASP A 267 2.23 37.17 -15.80
C ASP A 267 2.02 38.71 -15.85
N PRO A 268 2.92 39.58 -15.33
CA PRO A 268 3.78 39.54 -14.14
C PRO A 268 3.60 40.82 -13.29
N ASN A 269 4.09 40.87 -12.04
CA ASN A 269 4.57 42.16 -11.54
C ASN A 269 5.77 42.05 -10.60
N SER A 270 6.76 42.85 -10.95
CA SER A 270 8.10 43.01 -10.40
C SER A 270 8.10 43.96 -9.20
N SER A 271 9.28 43.96 -8.55
CA SER A 271 9.89 45.07 -7.80
C SER A 271 9.46 45.16 -6.34
N ALA A 272 10.33 45.42 -5.36
CA ALA A 272 11.78 45.63 -5.26
C ALA A 272 12.06 45.79 -3.74
N THR A 273 13.32 46.12 -3.38
CA THR A 273 13.66 46.95 -2.18
C THR A 273 13.72 46.15 -0.86
N THR A 274 14.77 46.08 -0.02
CA THR A 274 16.08 46.75 0.10
C THR A 274 16.86 46.05 1.23
N ALA A 275 18.18 45.87 1.09
CA ALA A 275 19.11 45.72 2.21
C ALA A 275 19.64 47.11 2.61
N PRO A 276 19.92 47.43 3.89
CA PRO A 276 21.26 47.11 4.43
C PRO A 276 21.35 46.83 5.96
N THR A 277 22.33 45.99 6.34
CA THR A 277 23.45 46.14 7.32
C THR A 277 23.54 47.43 8.19
N PRO A 278 24.31 47.54 9.32
CA PRO A 278 24.87 46.63 10.36
C PRO A 278 24.58 47.08 11.84
N ALA A 279 25.13 46.33 12.83
CA ALA A 279 26.04 46.83 13.89
C ALA A 279 25.70 46.50 15.38
N ALA A 280 26.70 45.85 15.99
CA ALA A 280 27.35 46.19 17.27
C ALA A 280 26.78 45.77 18.65
N ALA A 281 27.76 45.26 19.43
CA ALA A 281 28.06 45.51 20.84
C ALA A 281 27.43 44.63 21.93
N SER A 282 28.29 43.76 22.46
CA SER A 282 28.67 43.61 23.88
C SER A 282 27.69 44.04 24.98
N SER A 283 27.34 43.08 25.85
CA SER A 283 27.68 43.07 27.29
C SER A 283 27.49 41.66 27.84
#